data_AF-A0A6I4W513-F1
#
_entry.id   AF-A0A6I4W513-F1
#
_cell.length_a   1.000
_cell.length_b   1.000
_cell.length_c   1.000
_cell.angle_alpha   90.00
_cell.angle_beta   90.00
_cell.angle_gamma   90.00
#
_symmetry.space_group_name_H-M   'P 1'
#
loop_
_entity.id
_entity.type
_entity.pdbx_description
1 polymer ?
#
loop_
_entity_poly.entity_id
_entity_poly.type
_entity_poly.pdbx_seq_one_letter_code
_entity_poly.pdbx_strand_id
1 'polypeptide(L)'
;MKKIRKPIVLGGAICIIVLLLFVIYKQTIGAKIIGTVSGTEYEYITIDNKIYIINFENNYSNADKGDFLGVIRNGDVTFRIYSVEGDKDGKYIYRLWDYDGAFYRLKE
;
A
#
# COMPACT_ATOMS: atom_id res chain seq x y z
N MET A 1 -0.11 -45.22 -6.72
CA MET A 1 0.14 -43.92 -6.05
C MET A 1 1.64 -43.63 -6.06
N LYS A 2 2.11 -42.64 -6.84
CA LYS A 2 3.54 -42.27 -6.93
C LYS A 2 3.99 -41.71 -5.57
N LYS A 3 4.91 -42.40 -4.88
CA LYS A 3 5.58 -41.88 -3.67
C LYS A 3 6.35 -40.62 -4.07
N ILE A 4 5.76 -39.45 -3.81
CA ILE A 4 6.43 -38.18 -4.00
C ILE A 4 7.70 -38.23 -3.13
N ARG A 5 8.85 -38.00 -3.76
CA ARG A 5 10.14 -38.08 -3.07
C ARG A 5 10.20 -36.92 -2.07
N LYS A 6 10.16 -37.22 -0.77
CA LYS A 6 10.19 -36.26 0.36
C LYS A 6 11.09 -35.01 0.15
N PRO A 7 12.30 -35.08 -0.44
CA PRO A 7 13.11 -33.88 -0.72
C PRO A 7 12.49 -32.89 -1.72
N ILE A 8 11.67 -33.35 -2.68
CA ILE A 8 11.00 -32.49 -3.67
C ILE A 8 9.88 -31.67 -3.01
N VAL A 9 9.17 -32.26 -2.06
CA VAL A 9 8.12 -31.56 -1.30
C VAL A 9 8.73 -30.49 -0.39
N LEU A 10 9.86 -30.81 0.25
CA LEU A 10 10.57 -29.89 1.14
C LEU A 10 11.15 -28.69 0.37
N GLY A 11 11.74 -28.93 -0.81
CA GLY A 11 12.21 -27.86 -1.70
C GLY A 11 11.08 -26.94 -2.16
N GLY A 12 9.94 -27.51 -2.56
CA GLY A 12 8.76 -26.73 -2.96
C GLY A 12 8.22 -25.84 -1.83
N ALA A 13 8.14 -26.37 -0.60
CA ALA A 13 7.68 -25.60 0.55
C ALA A 13 8.61 -24.42 0.88
N ILE A 14 9.93 -24.63 0.82
CA ILE A 14 10.92 -23.56 1.04
C ILE A 14 10.78 -22.47 -0.03
N CYS A 15 10.63 -22.84 -1.31
CA CYS A 15 10.41 -21.87 -2.38
C CYS A 15 9.17 -21.00 -2.14
N ILE A 16 8.06 -21.59 -1.67
CA ILE A 16 6.84 -20.84 -1.34
C ILE A 16 7.11 -19.87 -0.19
N ILE A 17 7.79 -20.30 0.87
CA ILE A 17 8.11 -19.44 2.01
C ILE A 17 8.99 -18.26 1.57
N VAL A 18 10.01 -18.51 0.75
CA VAL A 18 10.88 -17.44 0.22
C VAL A 18 10.10 -16.44 -0.63
N LEU A 19 9.18 -16.92 -1.47
CA LEU A 19 8.31 -16.05 -2.28
C LEU A 19 7.40 -15.20 -1.39
N LEU A 20 6.79 -15.78 -0.36
CA LEU A 20 5.95 -15.04 0.58
C LEU A 20 6.75 -13.97 1.33
N LEU A 21 7.94 -14.32 1.82
CA LEU A 21 8.84 -13.36 2.48
C LEU A 21 9.25 -12.23 1.54
N PHE A 22 9.52 -12.53 0.26
CA PHE A 22 9.85 -11.53 -0.74
C PHE A 22 8.70 -10.55 -1.00
N VAL A 23 7.46 -11.06 -1.10
CA VAL A 23 6.26 -10.22 -1.25
C VAL A 23 6.09 -9.33 -0.02
N ILE A 24 6.21 -9.87 1.19
CA ILE A 24 6.11 -9.09 2.45
C ILE A 24 7.19 -8.02 2.50
N TYR A 25 8.43 -8.35 2.12
CA TYR A 25 9.54 -7.40 2.08
C TYR A 25 9.24 -6.20 1.17
N LYS A 26 8.69 -6.46 -0.03
CA LYS A 26 8.31 -5.40 -0.99
C LYS A 26 7.17 -4.49 -0.51
N GLN A 27 6.37 -4.93 0.46
CA GLN A 27 5.28 -4.12 1.04
C GLN A 27 5.67 -3.45 2.36
N THR A 28 6.87 -3.74 2.89
CA THR A 28 7.35 -3.24 4.18
C THR A 28 8.67 -2.50 4.02
N ILE A 29 9.79 -3.12 4.38
CA ILE A 29 11.11 -2.49 4.43
C ILE A 29 11.60 -2.12 3.02
N GLY A 30 11.35 -2.97 2.03
CA GLY A 30 11.73 -2.78 0.64
C GLY A 30 10.70 -2.03 -0.20
N ALA A 31 9.71 -1.39 0.44
CA ALA A 31 8.67 -0.67 -0.28
C ALA A 31 9.22 0.54 -1.03
N LYS A 32 8.75 0.71 -2.27
CA LYS A 32 9.09 1.86 -3.11
C LYS A 32 8.52 3.13 -2.48
N ILE A 33 9.37 4.14 -2.30
CA ILE A 33 8.91 5.49 -1.97
C ILE A 33 8.36 6.12 -3.25
N ILE A 34 7.10 6.52 -3.22
CA ILE A 34 6.37 7.06 -4.39
C ILE A 34 6.01 8.53 -4.24
N GLY A 35 6.32 9.15 -3.09
CA GLY A 35 5.92 10.53 -2.84
C GLY A 35 6.22 11.01 -1.41
N THR A 36 5.65 12.15 -1.09
CA THR A 36 5.81 12.83 0.21
C THR A 36 4.47 13.23 0.80
N VAL A 37 4.43 13.40 2.12
CA VAL A 37 3.27 13.97 2.84
C VAL A 37 3.67 15.26 3.53
N SER A 38 2.73 16.19 3.67
CA SER A 38 2.97 17.51 4.25
C SER A 38 1.71 18.08 4.89
N GLY A 39 1.88 19.19 5.62
CA GLY A 39 0.84 19.80 6.43
C GLY A 39 0.89 19.35 7.89
N THR A 40 0.15 20.04 8.76
CA THR A 40 0.20 19.86 10.21
C THR A 40 -0.34 18.50 10.61
N GLU A 41 -1.44 18.10 9.99
CA GLU A 41 -2.12 16.82 10.20
C GLU A 41 -2.03 15.93 8.95
N TYR A 42 -0.94 16.06 8.19
CA TYR A 42 -0.68 15.27 6.99
C TYR A 42 -1.73 15.48 5.89
N GLU A 43 -2.28 16.68 5.74
CA GLU A 43 -3.44 16.96 4.88
C GLU A 43 -3.14 16.85 3.38
N TYR A 44 -1.87 16.90 2.99
CA TYR A 44 -1.44 16.94 1.58
C TYR A 44 -0.46 15.82 1.24
N ILE A 45 -0.80 15.00 0.24
CA ILE A 45 0.07 13.96 -0.31
C ILE A 45 0.48 14.35 -1.72
N THR A 46 1.77 14.27 -2.05
CA THR A 46 2.28 14.51 -3.40
C THR A 46 2.89 13.24 -3.97
N ILE A 47 2.36 12.74 -5.10
CA ILE A 47 2.83 11.55 -5.83
C ILE A 47 2.90 11.91 -7.32
N ASP A 48 4.05 11.71 -7.97
CA ASP A 48 4.25 11.99 -9.41
C ASP A 48 3.72 13.38 -9.84
N ASN A 49 4.04 14.43 -9.08
CA ASN A 49 3.57 15.82 -9.25
C ASN A 49 2.05 16.03 -9.12
N LYS A 50 1.29 15.02 -8.72
CA LYS A 50 -0.13 15.14 -8.36
C LYS A 50 -0.28 15.37 -6.87
N ILE A 51 -1.12 16.33 -6.50
CA ILE A 51 -1.42 16.65 -5.11
C ILE A 51 -2.77 16.04 -4.76
N TYR A 52 -2.83 15.29 -3.67
CA TYR A 52 -4.04 14.73 -3.09
C TYR A 52 -4.28 15.42 -1.75
N ILE A 53 -5.53 15.78 -1.46
CA ILE A 53 -5.95 16.42 -0.21
C ILE A 53 -6.83 15.46 0.57
N ILE A 54 -6.65 15.41 1.88
CA ILE A 54 -7.49 14.62 2.77
C ILE A 54 -8.98 14.95 2.55
N ASN A 55 -9.81 13.91 2.42
CA ASN A 55 -11.21 14.06 2.08
C ASN A 55 -12.06 13.18 2.98
N PHE A 56 -12.67 13.78 4.00
CA PHE A 56 -13.58 13.10 4.93
C PHE A 56 -14.98 12.88 4.33
N GLU A 57 -15.39 13.71 3.38
CA GLU A 57 -16.68 13.63 2.69
C GLU A 57 -16.58 12.72 1.44
N ASN A 58 -16.36 11.43 1.68
CA ASN A 58 -16.35 10.40 0.63
C ASN A 58 -17.30 9.24 1.00
N ASN A 59 -17.58 8.38 0.02
CA ASN A 59 -18.48 7.22 0.19
C ASN A 59 -17.71 5.90 0.36
N TYR A 60 -16.41 5.96 0.62
CA TYR A 60 -15.55 4.80 0.80
C TYR A 60 -15.36 4.48 2.28
N SER A 61 -15.05 3.22 2.53
CA SER A 61 -14.77 2.64 3.83
C SER A 61 -13.42 1.94 3.80
N ASN A 62 -12.88 1.59 4.96
CA ASN A 62 -11.64 0.81 5.03
C ASN A 62 -11.70 -0.54 4.28
N ALA A 63 -12.90 -1.06 3.99
CA ALA A 63 -13.07 -2.27 3.19
C ALA A 63 -12.76 -2.03 1.70
N ASP A 64 -12.85 -0.80 1.22
CA ASP A 64 -12.59 -0.40 -0.16
C ASP A 64 -11.10 -0.11 -0.41
N LYS A 65 -10.22 -0.55 0.48
CA LYS A 65 -8.77 -0.46 0.29
C LYS A 65 -8.32 -1.48 -0.75
N GLY A 66 -7.80 -0.97 -1.87
CA GLY A 66 -7.30 -1.80 -2.97
C GLY A 66 -5.82 -2.16 -2.84
N ASP A 67 -5.15 -2.16 -4.00
CA ASP A 67 -3.78 -2.59 -4.15
C ASP A 67 -2.77 -1.64 -3.48
N PHE A 68 -1.70 -2.22 -2.94
CA PHE A 68 -0.58 -1.46 -2.42
C PHE A 68 0.20 -0.79 -3.54
N LEU A 69 0.31 0.54 -3.48
CA LEU A 69 1.00 1.36 -4.49
C LEU A 69 2.44 1.67 -4.09
N GLY A 70 2.71 1.79 -2.80
CA GLY A 70 4.02 2.15 -2.27
C GLY A 70 3.92 2.88 -0.94
N VAL A 71 4.99 3.57 -0.57
CA VAL A 71 5.03 4.40 0.64
C VAL A 71 5.31 5.86 0.33
N ILE A 72 4.86 6.74 1.19
CA ILE A 72 5.28 8.15 1.20
C ILE A 72 5.94 8.47 2.54
N ARG A 73 6.80 9.48 2.55
CA ARG A 73 7.56 9.87 3.75
C ARG A 73 7.42 11.35 4.09
N ASN A 74 7.52 11.64 5.38
CA ASN A 74 7.80 12.95 5.93
C ASN A 74 8.73 12.77 7.13
N GLY A 75 10.00 13.14 6.98
CA GLY A 75 11.05 12.79 7.95
C GLY A 75 11.12 11.28 8.17
N ASP A 76 11.02 10.87 9.43
CA ASP A 76 11.07 9.46 9.85
C ASP A 76 9.72 8.74 9.73
N VAL A 77 8.62 9.47 9.49
CA VAL A 77 7.29 8.89 9.38
C VAL A 77 7.07 8.33 7.97
N THR A 78 6.62 7.08 7.90
CA THR A 78 6.33 6.39 6.64
C THR A 78 4.86 5.95 6.62
N PHE A 79 4.15 6.33 5.57
CA PHE A 79 2.75 5.97 5.34
C PHE A 79 2.65 5.00 4.17
N ARG A 80 1.78 3.99 4.27
CA ARG A 80 1.47 3.08 3.15
C ARG A 80 0.33 3.65 2.33
N ILE A 81 0.48 3.64 1.01
CA ILE A 81 -0.51 4.14 0.08
C ILE A 81 -1.10 2.99 -0.73
N TYR A 82 -2.42 3.02 -0.85
CA TYR A 82 -3.21 2.04 -1.56
C TYR A 82 -4.12 2.74 -2.58
N SER A 83 -4.49 2.02 -3.64
CA SER A 83 -5.62 2.42 -4.47
C SER A 83 -6.93 2.25 -3.70
N VAL A 84 -8.02 2.80 -4.25
CA VAL A 84 -9.36 2.68 -3.69
C VAL A 84 -10.22 1.87 -4.64
N GLU A 85 -10.78 0.77 -4.16
CA GLU A 85 -11.72 -0.04 -4.93
C GLU A 85 -13.01 0.76 -5.21
N GLY A 86 -13.55 0.63 -6.42
CA GLY A 86 -14.73 1.40 -6.84
C GLY A 86 -14.45 2.83 -7.32
N ASP A 87 -13.23 3.36 -7.14
CA ASP A 87 -12.80 4.62 -7.77
C ASP A 87 -12.43 4.41 -9.25
N LYS A 88 -13.44 4.52 -10.12
CA LYS A 88 -13.27 4.32 -11.57
C LYS A 88 -12.43 5.40 -12.25
N ASP A 89 -12.38 6.59 -11.65
CA ASP A 89 -11.70 7.75 -12.24
C ASP A 89 -10.24 7.88 -11.76
N GLY A 90 -9.80 7.04 -10.80
CA GLY A 90 -8.44 7.07 -10.25
C GLY A 90 -8.11 8.39 -9.52
N LYS A 91 -9.12 9.02 -8.93
CA LYS A 91 -9.00 10.30 -8.23
C LYS A 91 -8.74 10.14 -6.73
N TYR A 92 -8.85 8.94 -6.18
CA TYR A 92 -8.72 8.68 -4.75
C TYR A 92 -7.54 7.76 -4.44
N ILE A 93 -6.92 8.04 -3.30
CA ILE A 93 -5.93 7.15 -2.68
C ILE A 93 -6.27 6.96 -1.21
N TYR A 94 -5.85 5.82 -0.67
CA TYR A 94 -5.99 5.52 0.76
C TYR A 94 -4.62 5.48 1.42
N ARG A 95 -4.47 6.24 2.50
CA ARG A 95 -3.25 6.32 3.31
C ARG A 95 -3.48 5.58 4.62
N LEU A 96 -2.59 4.63 4.92
CA LEU A 96 -2.61 3.84 6.15
C LEU A 96 -1.32 4.05 6.94
N TRP A 97 -1.47 4.34 8.23
CA TRP A 97 -0.40 4.37 9.22
C TRP A 97 -0.81 3.58 10.45
N ASP A 98 -0.14 2.45 10.68
CA ASP A 98 -0.55 1.44 11.65
C ASP A 98 -2.04 1.05 11.52
N TYR A 99 -2.89 1.60 12.38
CA TYR A 99 -4.35 1.39 12.38
C TYR A 99 -5.15 2.62 11.93
N ASP A 100 -4.49 3.76 11.69
CA ASP A 100 -5.11 5.00 11.25
C ASP A 100 -5.15 5.10 9.71
N GLY A 101 -6.36 5.25 9.18
CA GLY A 101 -6.67 5.23 7.76
C GLY A 101 -7.38 6.50 7.33
N ALA A 102 -6.95 7.09 6.21
CA ALA A 102 -7.61 8.27 5.67
C ALA A 102 -7.61 8.26 4.15
N PHE A 103 -8.69 8.77 3.57
CA PHE A 103 -8.87 8.93 2.14
C PHE A 103 -8.42 10.31 1.69
N TYR A 104 -7.78 10.36 0.53
CA TYR A 104 -7.36 11.60 -0.10
C TYR A 104 -7.89 11.63 -1.53
N ARG A 105 -8.30 12.83 -1.96
CA ARG A 105 -8.80 13.08 -3.31
C ARG A 105 -7.80 13.95 -4.07
N LEU A 106 -7.60 13.65 -5.34
CA LEU A 106 -6.81 14.46 -6.26
C LEU A 106 -7.34 15.89 -6.27
N LYS A 107 -6.44 16.84 -6.01
CA LYS A 107 -6.67 18.27 -6.15
C LYS A 107 -6.63 18.61 -7.64
N GLU A 108 -7.76 18.99 -8.20
CA GLU A 108 -7.87 19.49 -9.58
C GLU A 108 -7.13 20.83 -9.75
#